data_AF-A0A9E5H2N0-F1
#
_entry.id   AF-A0A9E5H2N0-F1
#
_cell.length_a   1.000
_cell.length_b   1.000
_cell.length_c   1.000
_cell.angle_alpha   90.00
_cell.angle_beta   90.00
_cell.angle_gamma   90.00
#
_symmetry.space_group_name_H-M   'P 1'
#
loop_
_entity.id
_entity.type
_entity.pdbx_description
1 polymer ?
#
loop_
_entity_poly.entity_id
_entity_poly.type
_entity_poly.pdbx_seq_one_letter_code
_entity_poly.pdbx_strand_id
1 'polypeptide(L)'
;MILNITETFTKELPADSLLENSRRQVFEAAFSYVNPKKTSSPKVIHVSKEMFLELGISKEAAKTNFFRDIFTGNAVYPNTTPFAMCYGGHQFGSWAGQLGDGRAINLFEIEHQNKKWNVQLKGAGETPYSRNADGLAVLRSSIREYLCSEAMFHLGIPTTRALSLSLSGDTVLRDVMYDGNPAYEKGAIVSRVAESFLRFGNYEIFASRNDVKNLKILVDFTIKHHFSHLGNPSKETYIQFFKEVADRTLTLIIHWQRVGFVHGVMNTDNLSILGLTIDYGPYGWLEGFDFGWTPNTTDRQH
;
A
#
# COMPACT_ATOMS: atom_id res chain seq x y z
N MET A 1 -6.88 18.98 14.51
CA MET A 1 -6.97 18.39 13.16
C MET A 1 -8.38 17.86 13.02
N ILE A 2 -9.16 18.37 12.06
CA ILE A 2 -10.52 17.90 11.77
C ILE A 2 -10.51 17.46 10.31
N LEU A 3 -10.70 16.17 10.08
CA LEU A 3 -10.67 15.54 8.76
C LEU A 3 -12.10 15.13 8.37
N ASN A 4 -12.43 15.28 7.10
CA ASN A 4 -13.66 14.77 6.52
C ASN A 4 -13.46 13.29 6.17
N ILE A 5 -13.79 12.41 7.11
CA ILE A 5 -13.60 10.96 7.00
C ILE A 5 -14.69 10.36 6.11
N THR A 6 -14.29 9.49 5.19
CA THR A 6 -15.17 8.59 4.47
C THR A 6 -14.86 7.14 4.85
N GLU A 7 -15.81 6.24 4.64
CA GLU A 7 -15.62 4.80 4.90
C GLU A 7 -16.38 4.00 3.85
N THR A 8 -15.85 3.96 2.63
CA THR A 8 -16.44 3.22 1.52
C THR A 8 -15.95 1.77 1.52
N PHE A 9 -14.64 1.55 1.64
CA PHE A 9 -14.05 0.21 1.57
C PHE A 9 -14.61 -0.74 2.64
N THR A 10 -14.63 -0.32 3.91
CA THR A 10 -15.07 -1.16 5.03
C THR A 10 -16.59 -1.33 5.12
N LYS A 11 -17.38 -0.45 4.51
CA LYS A 11 -18.85 -0.53 4.50
C LYS A 11 -19.40 -1.35 3.34
N GLU A 12 -18.70 -1.37 2.21
CA GLU A 12 -19.20 -1.99 0.98
C GLU A 12 -18.53 -3.34 0.64
N LEU A 13 -17.38 -3.66 1.25
CA LEU A 13 -16.66 -4.92 1.00
C LEU A 13 -16.77 -5.89 2.17
N PRO A 14 -16.67 -7.22 1.93
CA PRO A 14 -16.81 -8.22 2.99
C PRO A 14 -15.66 -8.14 3.99
N ALA A 15 -16.01 -8.00 5.27
CA ALA A 15 -15.06 -8.03 6.38
C ALA A 15 -14.81 -9.47 6.86
N ASP A 16 -13.61 -9.71 7.38
CA ASP A 16 -13.30 -10.92 8.15
C ASP A 16 -14.16 -10.96 9.40
N SER A 17 -14.81 -12.11 9.64
CA SER A 17 -15.66 -12.33 10.82
C SER A 17 -14.84 -12.48 12.10
N LEU A 18 -13.55 -12.82 12.00
CA LEU A 18 -12.65 -12.94 13.13
C LEU A 18 -11.94 -11.61 13.40
N LEU A 19 -12.16 -11.06 14.61
CA LEU A 19 -11.53 -9.83 15.08
C LEU A 19 -10.15 -10.05 15.72
N GLU A 20 -9.72 -11.32 15.85
CA GLU A 20 -8.42 -11.65 16.42
C GLU A 20 -7.28 -11.22 15.49
N ASN A 21 -6.26 -10.58 16.05
CA ASN A 21 -5.03 -10.27 15.31
C ASN A 21 -3.99 -11.38 15.46
N SER A 22 -4.29 -12.55 14.89
CA SER A 22 -3.36 -13.68 14.79
C SER A 22 -3.09 -14.04 13.33
N ARG A 23 -1.85 -14.42 13.03
CA ARG A 23 -1.41 -14.81 11.68
C ARG A 23 -2.19 -16.05 11.22
N ARG A 24 -2.94 -15.94 10.12
CA ARG A 24 -3.80 -17.02 9.63
C ARG A 24 -4.18 -16.82 8.16
N GLN A 25 -4.79 -17.85 7.58
CA GLN A 25 -5.51 -17.70 6.32
C GLN A 25 -6.90 -17.09 6.57
N VAL A 26 -7.26 -16.07 5.81
CA VAL A 26 -8.55 -15.38 5.86
C VAL A 26 -9.35 -15.71 4.60
N PHE A 27 -10.56 -16.24 4.73
CA PHE A 27 -11.41 -16.63 3.59
C PHE A 27 -12.63 -15.71 3.48
N GLU A 28 -13.18 -15.59 2.27
CA GLU A 28 -14.43 -14.87 1.98
C GLU A 28 -14.47 -13.39 2.42
N ALA A 29 -13.30 -12.77 2.66
CA ALA A 29 -13.18 -11.41 3.13
C ALA A 29 -12.11 -10.62 2.37
N ALA A 30 -12.37 -9.33 2.16
CA ALA A 30 -11.48 -8.39 1.51
C ALA A 30 -10.50 -7.72 2.50
N PHE A 31 -10.80 -7.77 3.80
CA PHE A 31 -9.95 -7.20 4.84
C PHE A 31 -10.25 -7.80 6.22
N SER A 32 -9.31 -7.62 7.15
CA SER A 32 -9.50 -7.86 8.58
C SER A 32 -9.27 -6.57 9.36
N TYR A 33 -10.11 -6.28 10.36
CA TYR A 33 -9.89 -5.16 11.27
C TYR A 33 -8.63 -5.40 12.10
N VAL A 34 -7.75 -4.40 12.18
CA VAL A 34 -6.50 -4.49 12.94
C VAL A 34 -6.03 -3.10 13.34
N ASN A 35 -5.73 -2.92 14.62
CA ASN A 35 -5.13 -1.68 15.10
C ASN A 35 -3.61 -1.71 14.94
N PRO A 36 -2.97 -0.57 14.66
CA PRO A 36 -1.51 -0.45 14.72
C PRO A 36 -0.94 -0.87 16.08
N LYS A 37 0.26 -1.46 16.04
CA LYS A 37 1.06 -1.76 17.23
C LYS A 37 1.60 -0.46 17.80
N LYS A 38 1.37 -0.23 19.10
CA LYS A 38 1.91 0.93 19.81
C LYS A 38 3.43 0.93 19.75
N THR A 39 4.01 2.01 19.27
CA THR A 39 5.46 2.22 19.21
C THR A 39 6.00 2.76 20.52
N SER A 40 7.27 2.48 20.85
CA SER A 40 7.86 2.84 22.15
C SER A 40 8.17 4.33 22.32
N SER A 41 8.67 5.00 21.29
CA SER A 41 9.06 6.41 21.33
C SER A 41 8.98 7.04 19.93
N PRO A 42 7.75 7.29 19.43
CA PRO A 42 7.56 7.76 18.08
C PRO A 42 8.12 9.15 17.87
N LYS A 43 8.75 9.36 16.71
CA LYS A 43 9.23 10.69 16.28
C LYS A 43 9.01 10.88 14.78
N VAL A 44 8.19 11.87 14.42
CA VAL A 44 8.08 12.31 13.02
C VAL A 44 9.40 12.96 12.61
N ILE A 45 10.05 12.42 11.58
CA ILE A 45 11.29 12.95 11.01
C ILE A 45 10.95 14.00 9.95
N HIS A 46 10.00 13.69 9.07
CA HIS A 46 9.64 14.55 7.94
C HIS A 46 8.17 14.36 7.54
N VAL A 47 7.58 15.41 6.96
CA VAL A 47 6.21 15.42 6.41
C VAL A 47 6.24 16.05 5.02
N SER A 48 5.60 15.42 4.04
CA SER A 48 5.49 15.97 2.68
C SER A 48 4.53 17.15 2.72
N LYS A 49 5.05 18.33 2.36
CA LYS A 49 4.30 19.58 2.47
C LYS A 49 3.07 19.60 1.58
N GLU A 50 3.22 19.09 0.36
CA GLU A 50 2.14 19.03 -0.61
C GLU A 50 1.08 18.01 -0.18
N MET A 51 1.49 16.82 0.28
CA MET A 51 0.53 15.79 0.65
C MET A 51 -0.28 16.13 1.88
N PHE A 52 0.31 16.73 2.92
CA PHE A 52 -0.52 17.09 4.08
C PHE A 52 -1.55 18.18 3.71
N LEU A 53 -1.22 19.09 2.79
CA LEU A 53 -2.17 20.10 2.28
C LEU A 53 -3.26 19.48 1.42
N GLU A 54 -2.91 18.50 0.57
CA GLU A 54 -3.87 17.75 -0.25
C GLU A 54 -4.89 16.97 0.60
N LEU A 55 -4.49 16.59 1.81
CA LEU A 55 -5.37 15.97 2.82
C LEU A 55 -6.13 17.00 3.67
N GLY A 56 -6.00 18.30 3.42
CA GLY A 56 -6.64 19.34 4.23
C GLY A 56 -6.08 19.47 5.65
N ILE A 57 -4.87 18.97 5.91
CA ILE A 57 -4.20 19.08 7.21
C ILE A 57 -3.51 20.46 7.27
N SER A 58 -3.64 21.19 8.38
CA SER A 58 -2.93 22.46 8.55
C SER A 58 -1.47 22.26 8.96
N LYS A 59 -0.61 23.25 8.67
CA LYS A 59 0.81 23.25 9.07
C LYS A 59 0.98 23.12 10.58
N GLU A 60 0.08 23.70 11.35
CA GLU A 60 0.07 23.69 12.81
C GLU A 60 -0.34 22.32 13.31
N ALA A 61 -1.37 21.71 12.69
CA ALA A 61 -1.82 20.36 13.02
C ALA A 61 -0.70 19.33 12.84
N ALA A 62 0.10 19.45 11.76
CA ALA A 62 1.23 18.54 11.48
C ALA A 62 2.32 18.54 12.58
N LYS A 63 2.37 19.56 13.44
CA LYS A 63 3.33 19.66 14.57
C LYS A 63 2.77 19.16 15.90
N THR A 64 1.52 18.75 15.94
CA THR A 64 0.86 18.32 17.18
C THR A 64 1.21 16.88 17.56
N ASN A 65 1.15 16.57 18.86
CA ASN A 65 1.23 15.19 19.33
C ASN A 65 0.11 14.33 18.75
N PHE A 66 -1.08 14.91 18.53
CA PHE A 66 -2.19 14.20 17.88
C PHE A 66 -1.82 13.73 16.48
N PHE A 67 -1.24 14.59 15.63
CA PHE A 67 -0.74 14.16 14.32
C PHE A 67 0.31 13.07 14.44
N ARG A 68 1.33 13.26 15.30
CA ARG A 68 2.36 12.23 15.55
C ARG A 68 1.69 10.90 15.90
N ASP A 69 0.81 10.88 16.89
CA ASP A 69 0.25 9.65 17.43
C ASP A 69 -0.64 8.92 16.40
N ILE A 70 -1.41 9.63 15.57
CA ILE A 70 -2.16 9.02 14.46
C ILE A 70 -1.22 8.44 13.41
N PHE A 71 -0.26 9.22 12.91
CA PHE A 71 0.60 8.82 11.79
C PHE A 71 1.83 8.00 12.20
N THR A 72 1.93 7.59 13.48
CA THR A 72 2.82 6.53 13.97
C THR A 72 2.08 5.35 14.56
N GLY A 73 0.74 5.33 14.53
CA GLY A 73 -0.06 4.21 15.05
C GLY A 73 -0.15 4.13 16.57
N ASN A 74 0.14 5.21 17.29
CA ASN A 74 -0.02 5.28 18.75
C ASN A 74 -1.43 5.72 19.17
N ALA A 75 -2.22 6.26 18.24
CA ALA A 75 -3.63 6.57 18.40
C ALA A 75 -4.41 6.24 17.11
N VAL A 76 -5.71 5.98 17.26
CA VAL A 76 -6.66 5.82 16.16
C VAL A 76 -7.44 7.13 16.02
N TYR A 77 -7.70 7.56 14.79
CA TYR A 77 -8.44 8.78 14.56
C TYR A 77 -9.91 8.57 14.99
N PRO A 78 -10.56 9.54 15.67
CA PRO A 78 -11.91 9.33 16.17
C PRO A 78 -12.89 8.85 15.09
N ASN A 79 -13.74 7.89 15.44
CA ASN A 79 -14.76 7.29 14.57
C ASN A 79 -14.19 6.64 13.28
N THR A 80 -12.99 6.06 13.37
CA THR A 80 -12.39 5.25 12.30
C THR A 80 -12.05 3.87 12.84
N THR A 81 -12.06 2.87 11.97
CA THR A 81 -11.64 1.50 12.33
C THR A 81 -10.54 1.03 11.37
N PRO A 82 -9.28 0.99 11.83
CA PRO A 82 -8.17 0.56 10.99
C PRO A 82 -8.28 -0.90 10.55
N PHE A 83 -7.74 -1.21 9.37
CA PHE A 83 -7.85 -2.53 8.76
C PHE A 83 -6.64 -2.88 7.88
N ALA A 84 -6.45 -4.16 7.63
CA ALA A 84 -5.45 -4.68 6.70
C ALA A 84 -6.16 -5.41 5.55
N MET A 85 -5.73 -5.19 4.31
CA MET A 85 -6.36 -5.80 3.13
C MET A 85 -5.91 -7.24 2.92
N CYS A 86 -6.83 -8.08 2.46
CA CYS A 86 -6.59 -9.44 1.99
C CYS A 86 -6.34 -9.43 0.47
N TYR A 87 -5.25 -10.06 0.04
CA TYR A 87 -4.96 -10.33 -1.37
C TYR A 87 -4.09 -11.58 -1.50
N GLY A 88 -3.96 -12.08 -2.72
CA GLY A 88 -2.99 -13.10 -3.12
C GLY A 88 -2.03 -12.51 -4.14
N GLY A 89 -1.31 -13.37 -4.85
CA GLY A 89 -0.50 -12.90 -5.96
C GLY A 89 0.40 -13.99 -6.54
N HIS A 90 0.80 -13.78 -7.79
CA HIS A 90 1.88 -14.51 -8.43
C HIS A 90 3.20 -13.81 -8.12
N GLN A 91 4.07 -14.50 -7.40
CA GLN A 91 5.42 -14.03 -7.08
C GLN A 91 6.42 -14.76 -7.98
N PHE A 92 7.18 -14.01 -8.78
CA PHE A 92 8.14 -14.55 -9.76
C PHE A 92 7.52 -15.64 -10.66
N GLY A 93 6.28 -15.41 -11.12
CA GLY A 93 5.56 -16.31 -12.01
C GLY A 93 4.84 -17.49 -11.35
N SER A 94 4.95 -17.68 -10.04
CA SER A 94 4.30 -18.77 -9.30
C SER A 94 3.23 -18.25 -8.34
N TRP A 95 2.08 -18.94 -8.24
CA TRP A 95 1.04 -18.59 -7.29
C TRP A 95 1.53 -18.72 -5.85
N ALA A 96 1.58 -17.62 -5.11
CA ALA A 96 2.10 -17.57 -3.74
C ALA A 96 1.01 -17.82 -2.67
N GLY A 97 -0.22 -18.13 -3.08
CA GLY A 97 -1.35 -18.25 -2.16
C GLY A 97 -1.80 -16.90 -1.62
N GLN A 98 -2.31 -16.90 -0.40
CA GLN A 98 -2.68 -15.66 0.29
C GLN A 98 -1.46 -14.90 0.79
N LEU A 99 -1.44 -13.62 0.43
CA LEU A 99 -0.57 -12.58 0.93
C LEU A 99 -1.40 -11.66 1.83
N GLY A 100 -1.58 -10.40 1.43
CA GLY A 100 -2.28 -9.39 2.20
C GLY A 100 -1.34 -8.35 2.79
N ASP A 101 -1.92 -7.36 3.44
CA ASP A 101 -1.19 -6.28 4.10
C ASP A 101 -0.46 -6.80 5.35
N GLY A 102 0.63 -7.55 5.16
CA GLY A 102 1.37 -8.21 6.23
C GLY A 102 2.24 -7.28 7.09
N ARG A 103 2.36 -6.01 6.71
CA ARG A 103 3.05 -4.96 7.47
C ARG A 103 2.48 -3.58 7.18
N ALA A 104 1.24 -3.53 6.70
CA ALA A 104 0.57 -2.30 6.35
C ALA A 104 -0.81 -2.29 7.00
N ILE A 105 -1.25 -1.12 7.45
CA ILE A 105 -2.55 -0.95 8.12
C ILE A 105 -3.17 0.33 7.58
N ASN A 106 -4.33 0.21 6.96
CA ASN A 106 -5.15 1.32 6.50
C ASN A 106 -5.81 1.95 7.72
N LEU A 107 -5.66 3.26 7.89
CA LEU A 107 -6.21 3.98 9.04
C LEU A 107 -7.64 4.42 8.77
N PHE A 108 -7.84 5.08 7.62
CA PHE A 108 -9.10 5.69 7.22
C PHE A 108 -9.01 6.18 5.78
N GLU A 109 -10.18 6.49 5.21
CA GLU A 109 -10.29 7.29 4.00
C GLU A 109 -10.63 8.74 4.38
N ILE A 110 -10.18 9.67 3.56
CA ILE A 110 -10.41 11.10 3.73
C ILE A 110 -10.81 11.71 2.39
N GLU A 111 -11.78 12.61 2.43
CA GLU A 111 -12.17 13.41 1.29
C GLU A 111 -11.81 14.88 1.49
N HIS A 112 -11.03 15.44 0.57
CA HIS A 112 -10.70 16.87 0.56
C HIS A 112 -10.74 17.40 -0.88
N GLN A 113 -11.41 18.53 -1.09
CA GLN A 113 -11.58 19.15 -2.41
C GLN A 113 -12.08 18.17 -3.50
N ASN A 114 -13.08 17.35 -3.15
CA ASN A 114 -13.67 16.30 -3.99
C ASN A 114 -12.68 15.19 -4.42
N LYS A 115 -11.52 15.08 -3.78
CA LYS A 115 -10.59 13.97 -3.94
C LYS A 115 -10.63 13.07 -2.73
N LYS A 116 -10.69 11.78 -2.97
CA LYS A 116 -10.69 10.74 -1.93
C LYS A 116 -9.32 10.10 -1.85
N TRP A 117 -8.84 9.95 -0.62
CA TRP A 117 -7.54 9.37 -0.33
C TRP A 117 -7.68 8.29 0.74
N ASN A 118 -7.02 7.17 0.53
CA ASN A 118 -6.74 6.16 1.53
C ASN A 118 -5.43 6.50 2.23
N VAL A 119 -5.41 6.47 3.56
CA VAL A 119 -4.21 6.67 4.38
C VAL A 119 -3.81 5.34 5.00
N GLN A 120 -2.55 4.94 4.82
CA GLN A 120 -2.05 3.65 5.28
C GLN A 120 -0.68 3.79 5.94
N LEU A 121 -0.48 3.15 7.09
CA LEU A 121 0.83 3.07 7.73
C LEU A 121 1.54 1.77 7.34
N LYS A 122 2.76 1.87 6.81
CA LYS A 122 3.62 0.71 6.56
C LYS A 122 4.71 0.63 7.62
N GLY A 123 4.88 -0.55 8.21
CA GLY A 123 5.73 -0.80 9.37
C GLY A 123 5.03 -0.65 10.71
N ALA A 124 3.69 -0.62 10.73
CA ALA A 124 2.88 -0.31 11.90
C ALA A 124 2.48 -1.53 12.75
N GLY A 125 3.11 -2.69 12.53
CA GLY A 125 2.86 -3.91 13.31
C GLY A 125 2.32 -5.07 12.49
N GLU A 126 2.20 -6.20 13.17
CA GLU A 126 1.70 -7.44 12.57
C GLU A 126 0.19 -7.43 12.37
N THR A 127 -0.24 -8.18 11.36
CA THR A 127 -1.62 -8.37 10.92
C THR A 127 -1.86 -9.87 10.71
N PRO A 128 -3.11 -10.29 10.44
CA PRO A 128 -3.38 -11.68 10.06
C PRO A 128 -2.56 -12.15 8.84
N TYR A 129 -2.10 -11.21 8.02
CA TYR A 129 -1.39 -11.42 6.76
C TYR A 129 0.14 -11.39 6.90
N SER A 130 0.69 -11.20 8.11
CA SER A 130 2.14 -11.09 8.32
C SER A 130 2.92 -12.37 8.02
N ARG A 131 2.24 -13.51 7.86
CA ARG A 131 2.87 -14.84 7.70
C ARG A 131 3.92 -15.06 8.81
N ASN A 132 5.18 -15.23 8.44
CA ASN A 132 6.28 -15.43 9.39
C ASN A 132 7.00 -14.12 9.78
N ALA A 133 6.63 -12.97 9.19
CA ALA A 133 7.30 -11.69 9.42
C ALA A 133 6.76 -10.95 10.65
N ASP A 134 7.50 -9.94 11.11
CA ASP A 134 7.20 -9.17 12.33
C ASP A 134 6.23 -7.98 12.13
N GLY A 135 5.86 -7.67 10.88
CA GLY A 135 4.99 -6.54 10.56
C GLY A 135 5.66 -5.16 10.65
N LEU A 136 6.99 -5.09 10.85
CA LEU A 136 7.72 -3.85 11.07
C LEU A 136 8.53 -3.42 9.83
N ALA A 137 8.87 -2.14 9.76
CA ALA A 137 9.76 -1.58 8.73
C ALA A 137 10.97 -0.90 9.38
N VAL A 138 12.04 -0.78 8.60
CA VAL A 138 13.29 -0.14 9.03
C VAL A 138 13.49 1.17 8.31
N LEU A 139 14.19 2.10 8.97
CA LEU A 139 14.40 3.46 8.52
C LEU A 139 14.95 3.53 7.08
N ARG A 140 15.92 2.69 6.73
CA ARG A 140 16.52 2.66 5.39
C ARG A 140 15.48 2.38 4.29
N SER A 141 14.63 1.35 4.46
CA SER A 141 13.56 1.05 3.51
C SER A 141 12.49 2.14 3.47
N SER A 142 12.14 2.70 4.63
CA SER A 142 11.11 3.74 4.72
C SER A 142 11.56 5.06 4.09
N ILE A 143 12.85 5.44 4.21
CA ILE A 143 13.43 6.60 3.52
C ILE A 143 13.34 6.42 2.00
N ARG A 144 13.73 5.24 1.50
CA ARG A 144 13.69 4.92 0.07
C ARG A 144 12.27 5.03 -0.48
N GLU A 145 11.29 4.40 0.17
CA GLU A 145 9.88 4.50 -0.24
C GLU A 145 9.37 5.94 -0.16
N TYR A 146 9.64 6.65 0.94
CA TYR A 146 9.23 8.05 1.12
C TYR A 146 9.74 8.97 0.00
N LEU A 147 11.05 8.91 -0.30
CA LEU A 147 11.67 9.74 -1.33
C LEU A 147 11.21 9.35 -2.74
N CYS A 148 11.14 8.04 -3.02
CA CYS A 148 10.82 7.52 -4.33
C CYS A 148 9.36 7.83 -4.72
N SER A 149 8.42 7.69 -3.79
CA SER A 149 7.02 8.08 -4.00
C SER A 149 6.89 9.52 -4.47
N GLU A 150 7.56 10.47 -3.79
CA GLU A 150 7.45 11.89 -4.14
C GLU A 150 8.27 12.23 -5.39
N ALA A 151 9.41 11.57 -5.62
CA ALA A 151 10.19 11.75 -6.85
C ALA A 151 9.39 11.32 -8.09
N MET A 152 8.72 10.15 -8.04
CA MET A 152 7.88 9.68 -9.14
C MET A 152 6.73 10.64 -9.42
N PHE A 153 6.11 11.20 -8.37
CA PHE A 153 5.07 12.21 -8.52
C PHE A 153 5.58 13.46 -9.25
N HIS A 154 6.72 14.01 -8.83
CA HIS A 154 7.30 15.21 -9.45
C HIS A 154 7.86 14.95 -10.86
N LEU A 155 8.17 13.70 -11.22
CA LEU A 155 8.48 13.28 -12.60
C LEU A 155 7.22 13.11 -13.48
N GLY A 156 6.03 13.36 -12.93
CA GLY A 156 4.76 13.18 -13.62
C GLY A 156 4.41 11.71 -13.86
N ILE A 157 4.89 10.80 -13.01
CA ILE A 157 4.62 9.36 -13.09
C ILE A 157 3.55 9.00 -12.04
N PRO A 158 2.45 8.32 -12.42
CA PRO A 158 1.44 7.88 -11.47
C PRO A 158 2.04 7.00 -10.36
N THR A 159 1.75 7.35 -9.11
CA THR A 159 2.38 6.73 -7.94
C THR A 159 1.52 6.87 -6.69
N THR A 160 1.69 5.93 -5.76
CA THR A 160 1.37 6.18 -4.35
C THR A 160 2.23 7.31 -3.80
N ARG A 161 1.66 8.12 -2.91
CA ARG A 161 2.28 9.30 -2.30
C ARG A 161 2.72 9.02 -0.88
N ALA A 162 3.65 9.81 -0.36
CA ALA A 162 4.14 9.67 1.01
C ALA A 162 3.82 10.92 1.85
N LEU A 163 3.03 10.74 2.91
CA LEU A 163 2.64 11.83 3.81
C LEU A 163 3.74 12.11 4.85
N SER A 164 4.21 11.09 5.55
CA SER A 164 5.18 11.27 6.64
C SER A 164 6.15 10.10 6.77
N LEU A 165 7.33 10.41 7.31
CA LEU A 165 8.36 9.46 7.70
C LEU A 165 8.65 9.63 9.19
N SER A 166 8.57 8.54 9.94
CA SER A 166 8.69 8.55 11.39
C SER A 166 9.59 7.42 11.90
N LEU A 167 10.30 7.65 13.00
CA LEU A 167 10.88 6.59 13.84
C LEU A 167 9.79 6.03 14.74
N SER A 168 9.80 4.72 14.98
CA SER A 168 8.96 4.09 16.01
C SER A 168 9.58 4.18 17.41
N GLY A 169 10.90 4.35 17.48
CA GLY A 169 11.68 4.23 18.72
C GLY A 169 12.14 2.81 19.03
N ASP A 170 11.63 1.82 18.28
CA ASP A 170 12.01 0.42 18.41
C ASP A 170 13.23 0.07 17.55
N THR A 171 13.89 -1.03 17.88
CA THR A 171 14.89 -1.64 17.00
C THR A 171 14.31 -2.87 16.33
N VAL A 172 14.74 -3.14 15.10
CA VAL A 172 14.18 -4.18 14.25
C VAL A 172 15.33 -4.97 13.65
N LEU A 173 15.32 -6.29 13.84
CA LEU A 173 16.36 -7.17 13.34
C LEU A 173 16.15 -7.42 11.84
N ARG A 174 17.17 -7.16 11.02
CA ARG A 174 17.14 -7.44 9.57
C ARG A 174 18.45 -8.05 9.13
N ASP A 175 18.34 -9.02 8.24
CA ASP A 175 19.45 -9.46 7.40
C ASP A 175 19.31 -8.74 6.06
N VAL A 176 20.15 -7.72 5.85
CA VAL A 176 20.05 -6.82 4.69
C VAL A 176 20.52 -7.49 3.41
N MET A 177 21.54 -8.35 3.54
CA MET A 177 22.19 -9.00 2.40
C MET A 177 21.67 -10.42 2.16
N TYR A 178 20.79 -10.92 3.05
CA TYR A 178 20.30 -12.30 3.05
C TYR A 178 21.44 -13.33 3.13
N ASP A 179 22.49 -12.99 3.89
CA ASP A 179 23.72 -13.79 4.03
C ASP A 179 23.82 -14.53 5.38
N GLY A 180 22.79 -14.46 6.21
CA GLY A 180 22.72 -15.07 7.53
C GLY A 180 23.27 -14.21 8.67
N ASN A 181 23.67 -12.95 8.42
CA ASN A 181 24.21 -12.04 9.44
C ASN A 181 23.26 -10.88 9.77
N PRO A 182 22.21 -11.12 10.57
CA PRO A 182 21.24 -10.08 10.88
C PRO A 182 21.81 -9.04 11.85
N ALA A 183 21.44 -7.77 11.65
CA ALA A 183 21.78 -6.65 12.51
C ALA A 183 20.53 -5.84 12.88
N TYR A 184 20.59 -5.16 14.02
CA TYR A 184 19.51 -4.26 14.44
C TYR A 184 19.57 -2.95 13.66
N GLU A 185 18.46 -2.61 13.00
CA GLU A 185 18.22 -1.32 12.39
C GLU A 185 17.18 -0.52 13.20
N LYS A 186 17.12 0.80 12.99
CA LYS A 186 16.08 1.65 13.59
C LYS A 186 14.72 1.34 12.96
N GLY A 187 13.73 1.05 13.78
CA GLY A 187 12.34 0.90 13.36
C GLY A 187 11.76 2.21 12.85
N ALA A 188 10.98 2.12 11.78
CA ALA A 188 10.37 3.27 11.13
C ALA A 188 8.98 2.95 10.59
N ILE A 189 8.19 4.02 10.42
CA ILE A 189 6.86 4.00 9.84
C ILE A 189 6.82 5.01 8.72
N VAL A 190 6.27 4.62 7.57
CA VAL A 190 5.93 5.53 6.48
C VAL A 190 4.41 5.59 6.36
N SER A 191 3.85 6.81 6.38
CA SER A 191 2.45 7.04 6.05
C SER A 191 2.31 7.22 4.54
N ARG A 192 1.64 6.26 3.91
CA ARG A 192 1.37 6.20 2.48
C ARG A 192 -0.03 6.73 2.20
N VAL A 193 -0.20 7.33 1.03
CA VAL A 193 -1.47 7.88 0.59
C VAL A 193 -1.71 7.52 -0.87
N ALA A 194 -2.90 7.06 -1.20
CA ALA A 194 -3.28 6.75 -2.57
C ALA A 194 -4.79 6.89 -2.74
N GLU A 195 -5.29 7.06 -3.96
CA GLU A 195 -6.73 6.97 -4.23
C GLU A 195 -7.27 5.58 -3.85
N SER A 196 -6.46 4.53 -4.08
CA SER A 196 -6.74 3.16 -3.65
C SER A 196 -5.43 2.37 -3.51
N PHE A 197 -5.44 1.40 -2.60
CA PHE A 197 -4.38 0.38 -2.48
C PHE A 197 -4.78 -0.96 -3.10
N LEU A 198 -5.85 -0.99 -3.91
CA LEU A 198 -6.26 -2.15 -4.68
C LEU A 198 -5.20 -2.56 -5.71
N ARG A 199 -4.92 -3.86 -5.75
CA ARG A 199 -3.91 -4.53 -6.57
C ARG A 199 -4.57 -5.61 -7.42
N PHE A 200 -3.88 -6.12 -8.42
CA PHE A 200 -4.37 -7.29 -9.18
C PHE A 200 -4.58 -8.49 -8.25
N GLY A 201 -3.68 -8.68 -7.28
CA GLY A 201 -3.77 -9.70 -6.23
C GLY A 201 -5.07 -9.70 -5.42
N ASN A 202 -5.77 -8.57 -5.27
CA ASN A 202 -7.07 -8.51 -4.56
C ASN A 202 -8.17 -9.24 -5.34
N TYR A 203 -8.08 -9.29 -6.66
CA TYR A 203 -9.04 -10.00 -7.51
C TYR A 203 -8.63 -11.46 -7.66
N GLU A 204 -7.32 -11.71 -7.83
CA GLU A 204 -6.78 -13.07 -7.98
C GLU A 204 -7.11 -13.96 -6.79
N ILE A 205 -7.11 -13.45 -5.55
CA ILE A 205 -7.40 -14.29 -4.37
C ILE A 205 -8.83 -14.85 -4.39
N PHE A 206 -9.83 -14.06 -4.76
CA PHE A 206 -11.20 -14.53 -4.87
C PHE A 206 -11.35 -15.47 -6.07
N ALA A 207 -10.76 -15.13 -7.21
CA ALA A 207 -10.77 -15.98 -8.40
C ALA A 207 -10.14 -17.36 -8.14
N SER A 208 -8.97 -17.39 -7.49
CA SER A 208 -8.24 -18.63 -7.16
C SER A 208 -9.02 -19.60 -6.25
N ARG A 209 -10.00 -19.06 -5.50
CA ARG A 209 -10.86 -19.80 -4.57
C ARG A 209 -12.25 -20.08 -5.13
N ASN A 210 -12.51 -19.71 -6.39
CA ASN A 210 -13.82 -19.76 -7.02
C ASN A 210 -14.91 -18.97 -6.25
N ASP A 211 -14.51 -17.93 -5.52
CA ASP A 211 -15.40 -17.03 -4.79
C ASP A 211 -15.92 -15.93 -5.73
N VAL A 212 -16.76 -16.35 -6.68
CA VAL A 212 -17.30 -15.47 -7.73
C VAL A 212 -18.16 -14.36 -7.13
N LYS A 213 -18.82 -14.63 -6.00
CA LYS A 213 -19.67 -13.66 -5.29
C LYS A 213 -18.84 -12.47 -4.82
N ASN A 214 -17.81 -12.70 -4.01
CA ASN A 214 -17.00 -11.62 -3.47
C ASN A 214 -16.10 -10.98 -4.54
N LEU A 215 -15.67 -11.75 -5.55
CA LEU A 215 -15.01 -11.20 -6.73
C LEU A 215 -15.90 -10.15 -7.43
N LYS A 216 -17.17 -10.47 -7.67
CA LYS A 216 -18.11 -9.52 -8.29
C LYS A 216 -18.31 -8.28 -7.43
N ILE A 217 -18.51 -8.45 -6.11
CA ILE A 217 -18.65 -7.32 -5.17
C ILE A 217 -17.43 -6.39 -5.26
N LEU A 218 -16.22 -6.95 -5.28
CA LEU A 218 -14.99 -6.16 -5.39
C LEU A 218 -14.89 -5.42 -6.72
N VAL A 219 -15.21 -6.07 -7.85
CA VAL A 219 -15.18 -5.44 -9.19
C VAL A 219 -16.22 -4.31 -9.27
N ASP A 220 -17.45 -4.56 -8.82
CA ASP A 220 -18.52 -3.55 -8.79
C ASP A 220 -18.12 -2.33 -7.95
N PHE A 221 -17.56 -2.57 -6.75
CA PHE A 221 -17.03 -1.53 -5.87
C PHE A 221 -15.95 -0.70 -6.59
N THR A 222 -15.00 -1.38 -7.23
CA THR A 222 -13.90 -0.72 -7.94
C THR A 222 -14.41 0.19 -9.04
N ILE A 223 -15.36 -0.29 -9.85
CA ILE A 223 -15.95 0.49 -10.94
C ILE A 223 -16.72 1.68 -10.36
N LYS A 224 -17.58 1.45 -9.37
CA LYS A 224 -18.39 2.50 -8.75
C LYS A 224 -17.56 3.66 -8.19
N HIS A 225 -16.43 3.37 -7.55
CA HIS A 225 -15.65 4.40 -6.83
C HIS A 225 -14.44 4.92 -7.59
N HIS A 226 -13.90 4.17 -8.55
CA HIS A 226 -12.66 4.55 -9.26
C HIS A 226 -12.79 4.60 -10.79
N PHE A 227 -13.85 4.03 -11.36
CA PHE A 227 -14.10 4.03 -12.81
C PHE A 227 -15.56 4.36 -13.14
N SER A 228 -16.16 5.27 -12.37
CA SER A 228 -17.60 5.58 -12.45
C SER A 228 -18.01 6.16 -13.81
N HIS A 229 -17.05 6.73 -14.55
CA HIS A 229 -17.24 7.21 -15.92
C HIS A 229 -17.53 6.08 -16.93
N LEU A 230 -17.27 4.82 -16.59
CA LEU A 230 -17.62 3.65 -17.41
C LEU A 230 -19.10 3.21 -17.25
N GLY A 231 -19.84 3.85 -16.34
CA GLY A 231 -21.24 3.54 -16.07
C GLY A 231 -21.45 2.44 -15.02
N ASN A 232 -22.69 1.94 -14.96
CA ASN A 232 -23.08 0.93 -13.97
C ASN A 232 -22.52 -0.46 -14.30
N PRO A 233 -22.23 -1.31 -13.30
CA PRO A 233 -21.72 -2.67 -13.51
C PRO A 233 -22.60 -3.48 -14.48
N SER A 234 -21.96 -3.92 -15.56
CA SER A 234 -22.55 -4.71 -16.64
C SER A 234 -21.43 -5.48 -17.35
N LYS A 235 -21.78 -6.43 -18.23
CA LYS A 235 -20.77 -7.18 -19.00
C LYS A 235 -19.90 -6.24 -19.84
N GLU A 236 -20.53 -5.27 -20.49
CA GLU A 236 -19.90 -4.26 -21.33
C GLU A 236 -18.95 -3.38 -20.50
N THR A 237 -19.41 -2.93 -19.32
CA THR A 237 -18.59 -2.13 -18.40
C THR A 237 -17.40 -2.92 -17.85
N TYR A 238 -17.53 -4.22 -17.57
CA TYR A 238 -16.37 -5.03 -17.14
C TYR A 238 -15.31 -5.15 -18.23
N ILE A 239 -15.71 -5.29 -19.49
CA ILE A 239 -14.78 -5.34 -20.63
C ILE A 239 -14.06 -4.00 -20.77
N GLN A 240 -14.79 -2.89 -20.66
CA GLN A 240 -14.20 -1.54 -20.68
C GLN A 240 -13.26 -1.30 -19.50
N PHE A 241 -13.64 -1.73 -18.30
CA PHE A 241 -12.83 -1.65 -17.09
C PHE A 241 -11.50 -2.40 -17.29
N PHE A 242 -11.54 -3.66 -17.75
CA PHE A 242 -10.33 -4.42 -18.03
C PHE A 242 -9.44 -3.74 -19.07
N LYS A 243 -10.03 -3.21 -20.15
CA LYS A 243 -9.29 -2.45 -21.17
C LYS A 243 -8.61 -1.22 -20.56
N GLU A 244 -9.31 -0.43 -19.74
CA GLU A 244 -8.74 0.77 -19.13
C GLU A 244 -7.63 0.44 -18.13
N VAL A 245 -7.78 -0.63 -17.33
CA VAL A 245 -6.70 -1.11 -16.46
C VAL A 245 -5.46 -1.46 -17.29
N ALA A 246 -5.63 -2.18 -18.40
CA ALA A 246 -4.52 -2.52 -19.30
C ALA A 246 -3.85 -1.26 -19.90
N ASP A 247 -4.64 -0.29 -20.36
CA ASP A 247 -4.14 0.97 -20.94
C ASP A 247 -3.38 1.81 -19.88
N ARG A 248 -3.88 1.85 -18.63
CA ARG A 248 -3.21 2.52 -17.50
C ARG A 248 -1.90 1.83 -17.13
N THR A 249 -1.87 0.51 -17.06
CA THR A 249 -0.64 -0.26 -16.80
C THR A 249 0.37 -0.05 -17.93
N LEU A 250 -0.04 -0.08 -19.19
CA LEU A 250 0.84 0.21 -20.33
C LEU A 250 1.48 1.60 -20.20
N THR A 251 0.66 2.61 -19.90
CA THR A 251 1.12 3.99 -19.70
C THR A 251 2.14 4.08 -18.56
N LEU A 252 1.88 3.40 -17.43
CA LEU A 252 2.81 3.32 -16.30
C LEU A 252 4.16 2.72 -16.70
N ILE A 253 4.16 1.60 -17.43
CA ILE A 253 5.40 0.96 -17.88
C ILE A 253 6.17 1.88 -18.84
N ILE A 254 5.49 2.56 -19.78
CA ILE A 254 6.13 3.55 -20.65
C ILE A 254 6.81 4.65 -19.84
N HIS A 255 6.16 5.15 -18.77
CA HIS A 255 6.77 6.13 -17.88
C HIS A 255 8.04 5.61 -17.19
N TRP A 256 8.03 4.36 -16.72
CA TRP A 256 9.20 3.75 -16.10
C TRP A 256 10.36 3.61 -17.08
N GLN A 257 10.09 3.09 -18.30
CA GLN A 257 11.10 2.97 -19.35
C GLN A 257 11.68 4.33 -19.72
N ARG A 258 10.84 5.37 -19.83
CA ARG A 258 11.26 6.74 -20.20
C ARG A 258 12.27 7.33 -19.23
N VAL A 259 12.17 7.03 -17.93
CA VAL A 259 13.07 7.58 -16.90
C VAL A 259 14.13 6.58 -16.44
N GLY A 260 14.23 5.40 -17.07
CA GLY A 260 15.17 4.36 -16.68
C GLY A 260 14.90 3.81 -15.28
N PHE A 261 13.64 3.79 -14.82
CA PHE A 261 13.27 3.23 -13.52
C PHE A 261 13.02 1.73 -13.63
N VAL A 262 13.66 0.95 -12.76
CA VAL A 262 13.43 -0.50 -12.63
C VAL A 262 12.85 -0.78 -11.25
N HIS A 263 11.62 -1.29 -11.22
CA HIS A 263 10.89 -1.58 -9.98
C HIS A 263 11.49 -2.74 -9.18
N GLY A 264 12.01 -3.76 -9.89
CA GLY A 264 12.66 -4.94 -9.33
C GLY A 264 11.73 -6.06 -8.82
N VAL A 265 10.42 -5.80 -8.63
CA VAL A 265 9.46 -6.79 -8.08
C VAL A 265 8.05 -6.61 -8.66
N MET A 266 7.89 -6.89 -9.95
CA MET A 266 6.60 -6.77 -10.65
C MET A 266 5.69 -7.99 -10.46
N ASN A 267 5.56 -8.44 -9.21
CA ASN A 267 4.57 -9.45 -8.85
C ASN A 267 3.15 -8.87 -8.98
N THR A 268 2.14 -9.71 -9.18
CA THR A 268 0.76 -9.23 -9.37
C THR A 268 0.17 -8.56 -8.12
N ASP A 269 0.69 -8.88 -6.93
CA ASP A 269 0.39 -8.15 -5.70
C ASP A 269 0.99 -6.73 -5.67
N ASN A 270 1.98 -6.41 -6.50
CA ASN A 270 2.57 -5.07 -6.62
C ASN A 270 2.08 -4.28 -7.86
N LEU A 271 1.03 -4.75 -8.54
CA LEU A 271 0.41 -4.04 -9.65
C LEU A 271 -0.90 -3.39 -9.19
N SER A 272 -0.90 -2.06 -9.12
CA SER A 272 -2.09 -1.29 -8.76
C SER A 272 -3.16 -1.38 -9.85
N ILE A 273 -4.42 -1.56 -9.44
CA ILE A 273 -5.55 -1.54 -10.36
C ILE A 273 -5.75 -0.17 -11.04
N LEU A 274 -5.23 0.91 -10.43
CA LEU A 274 -5.33 2.26 -10.96
C LEU A 274 -4.14 2.67 -11.83
N GLY A 275 -3.17 1.77 -12.04
CA GLY A 275 -1.94 2.08 -12.78
C GLY A 275 -0.97 2.97 -12.00
N LEU A 276 -0.92 2.86 -10.67
CA LEU A 276 0.03 3.57 -9.82
C LEU A 276 1.30 2.74 -9.58
N THR A 277 2.46 3.40 -9.53
CA THR A 277 3.67 2.84 -8.92
C THR A 277 3.43 2.62 -7.42
N ILE A 278 3.63 1.40 -6.93
CA ILE A 278 3.32 0.99 -5.56
C ILE A 278 4.36 -0.01 -5.04
N ASP A 279 4.64 0.02 -3.72
CA ASP A 279 5.57 -0.90 -3.05
C ASP A 279 7.03 -0.83 -3.52
N TYR A 280 7.62 0.33 -3.24
CA TYR A 280 9.04 0.62 -3.41
C TYR A 280 9.93 -0.26 -2.51
N GLY A 281 10.39 -1.39 -3.06
CA GLY A 281 11.34 -2.30 -2.44
C GLY A 281 12.76 -2.15 -3.02
N PRO A 282 13.29 -3.20 -3.67
CA PRO A 282 14.60 -3.16 -4.32
C PRO A 282 14.50 -2.49 -5.70
N TYR A 283 13.95 -1.29 -5.78
CA TYR A 283 13.93 -0.50 -7.01
C TYR A 283 15.31 0.13 -7.29
N GLY A 284 15.50 0.65 -8.49
CA GLY A 284 16.60 1.57 -8.79
C GLY A 284 16.43 2.27 -10.12
N TRP A 285 17.31 3.23 -10.37
CA TRP A 285 17.41 3.94 -11.64
C TRP A 285 18.67 3.52 -12.38
N LEU A 286 18.59 3.44 -13.70
CA LEU A 286 19.77 3.27 -14.54
C LEU A 286 20.70 4.47 -14.37
N GLU A 287 21.94 4.21 -13.97
CA GLU A 287 23.02 5.20 -14.02
C GLU A 287 23.73 5.12 -15.37
N GLY A 288 24.24 3.93 -15.70
CA GLY A 288 24.61 3.55 -17.07
C GLY A 288 23.44 2.86 -17.76
N PHE A 289 23.31 3.05 -19.07
CA PHE A 289 22.28 2.37 -19.84
C PHE A 289 22.64 0.88 -20.02
N ASP A 290 21.78 0.01 -19.50
CA ASP A 290 21.87 -1.45 -19.63
C ASP A 290 20.45 -2.03 -19.69
N PHE A 291 20.15 -2.78 -20.76
CA PHE A 291 18.85 -3.42 -20.96
C PHE A 291 18.58 -4.57 -19.98
N GLY A 292 19.62 -5.21 -19.45
CA GLY A 292 19.52 -6.37 -18.57
C GLY A 292 19.66 -6.05 -17.08
N TRP A 293 19.84 -4.77 -16.72
CA TRP A 293 20.11 -4.41 -15.35
C TRP A 293 18.89 -4.58 -14.44
N THR A 294 19.09 -5.26 -13.31
CA THR A 294 18.10 -5.37 -12.23
C THR A 294 18.70 -4.92 -10.90
N PRO A 295 18.01 -4.05 -10.14
CA PRO A 295 18.37 -3.68 -8.78
C PRO A 295 18.03 -4.77 -7.76
N ASN A 296 17.27 -5.80 -8.15
CA ASN A 296 16.86 -6.86 -7.25
C ASN A 296 17.86 -8.03 -7.25
N THR A 297 18.67 -8.13 -6.20
CA THR A 297 19.70 -9.18 -6.03
C THR A 297 19.14 -10.59 -5.83
N THR A 298 17.82 -10.72 -5.62
CA THR A 298 17.13 -12.01 -5.49
C THR A 298 16.42 -12.44 -6.78
N ASP A 299 16.39 -11.58 -7.81
CA ASP A 299 15.85 -11.89 -9.13
C ASP A 299 16.87 -12.68 -9.96
N ARG A 300 17.09 -13.93 -9.55
CA ARG A 300 18.04 -14.86 -10.18
C ARG A 300 17.31 -15.77 -11.16
N GLN A 301 16.83 -15.21 -12.27
CA GLN A 301 16.39 -16.03 -13.42
C GLN A 301 17.50 -16.26 -14.45
N HIS A 302 18.74 -15.90 -14.09
CA HIS A 302 19.99 -16.32 -14.73
C HIS A 302 21.01 -16.76 -13.68
#